data_AF-A0A7K3RRS5-F1
#
_entry.id   AF-A0A7K3RRS5-F1
#
_cell.length_a   1.000
_cell.length_b   1.000
_cell.length_c   1.000
_cell.angle_alpha   90.00
_cell.angle_beta   90.00
_cell.angle_gamma   90.00
#
_symmetry.space_group_name_H-M   'P 1'
#
loop_
_entity.id
_entity.type
_entity.pdbx_description
1 polymer ?
#
loop_
_entity_poly.entity_id
_entity_poly.type
_entity_poly.pdbx_seq_one_letter_code
_entity_poly.pdbx_strand_id
1 'polypeptide(L)'
;MAARSREYAMAIEQLVPAPAPNDLMPLQDIADLLGQTGHPASVSTIRRWIAADGLPTVRRRSAGGWRKDYASVSDVLLAHRDWVCAKGFDEP
;
A
#
# COMPACT_ATOMS: atom_id res chain seq x y z
N MET A 1 -46.80 -31.15 9.42
CA MET A 1 -46.40 -31.25 8.00
C MET A 1 -46.86 -29.98 7.29
N ALA A 2 -45.96 -29.01 7.13
CA ALA A 2 -46.06 -27.90 6.17
C ALA A 2 -44.68 -27.21 6.15
N ALA A 3 -43.99 -27.34 5.03
CA ALA A 3 -42.68 -26.74 4.80
C ALA A 3 -42.81 -25.21 4.80
N ARG A 4 -41.99 -24.51 5.60
CA ARG A 4 -41.68 -23.11 5.35
C ARG A 4 -40.23 -22.98 4.94
N SER A 5 -40.12 -22.57 3.69
CA SER A 5 -38.95 -22.24 2.89
C SER A 5 -37.75 -21.78 3.72
N ARG A 6 -36.65 -22.48 3.51
CA ARG A 6 -35.30 -22.05 3.84
C ARG A 6 -34.98 -20.90 2.91
N GLU A 7 -35.29 -19.67 3.33
CA GLU A 7 -34.90 -18.46 2.61
C GLU A 7 -33.38 -18.31 2.77
N TYR A 8 -32.65 -18.86 1.80
CA TYR A 8 -31.29 -18.48 1.51
C TYR A 8 -31.31 -17.02 1.04
N ALA A 9 -31.36 -16.09 1.99
CA ALA A 9 -31.07 -14.70 1.73
C ALA A 9 -29.56 -14.61 1.41
N MET A 10 -29.27 -14.50 0.12
CA MET A 10 -27.98 -14.08 -0.43
C MET A 10 -27.66 -12.67 0.10
N ALA A 11 -27.11 -12.61 1.31
CA ALA A 11 -26.81 -11.36 1.99
C ALA A 11 -25.30 -11.13 2.01
N ILE A 12 -24.65 -11.10 0.84
CA ILE A 12 -23.58 -10.10 0.70
C ILE A 12 -24.35 -8.77 0.63
N GLU A 13 -24.76 -8.30 1.81
CA GLU A 13 -25.39 -7.00 2.04
C GLU A 13 -24.38 -5.95 1.62
N GLN A 14 -24.51 -5.48 0.37
CA GLN A 14 -23.76 -4.36 -0.18
C GLN A 14 -22.23 -4.52 -0.06
N LEU A 15 -21.58 -4.72 -1.20
CA LEU A 15 -20.22 -4.22 -1.37
C LEU A 15 -20.31 -2.70 -1.26
N VAL A 16 -20.30 -2.17 -0.03
CA VAL A 16 -19.92 -0.78 0.20
C VAL A 16 -18.51 -0.72 -0.37
N PRO A 17 -18.25 0.03 -1.46
CA PRO A 17 -16.87 0.28 -1.83
C PRO A 17 -16.28 0.90 -0.58
N ALA A 18 -15.38 0.17 0.09
CA ALA A 18 -14.61 0.71 1.20
C ALA A 18 -14.12 2.05 0.64
N PRO A 19 -14.45 3.20 1.26
CA PRO A 19 -13.91 4.46 0.81
C PRO A 19 -12.42 4.26 0.92
N ALA A 20 -11.75 4.00 -0.21
CA ALA A 20 -10.37 3.56 -0.21
C ALA A 20 -9.65 4.63 0.61
N PRO A 21 -9.14 4.29 1.82
CA PRO A 21 -8.34 5.23 2.57
C PRO A 21 -7.28 5.62 1.57
N ASN A 22 -7.28 6.90 1.18
CA ASN A 22 -6.37 7.41 0.18
C ASN A 22 -5.01 6.76 0.40
N ASP A 23 -4.58 5.93 -0.54
CA ASP A 23 -3.41 5.06 -0.37
C ASP A 23 -2.11 5.88 -0.28
N LEU A 24 -2.20 7.21 -0.41
CA LEU A 24 -1.12 8.13 -0.10
C LEU A 24 -0.84 8.13 1.40
N MET A 25 0.28 7.49 1.74
CA MET A 25 0.86 7.48 3.08
C MET A 25 2.18 8.27 3.10
N PRO A 26 2.56 8.87 4.24
CA PRO A 26 3.90 9.44 4.40
C PRO A 26 4.96 8.37 4.20
N LEU A 27 6.07 8.71 3.53
CA LEU A 27 7.13 7.73 3.27
C LEU A 27 7.68 7.04 4.52
N GLN A 28 7.65 7.74 5.67
CA GLN A 28 8.06 7.15 6.95
C GLN A 28 7.13 6.00 7.36
N ASP A 29 5.82 6.22 7.30
CA ASP A 29 4.83 5.22 7.67
C ASP A 29 4.90 3.99 6.72
N ILE A 30 5.22 4.21 5.45
CA ILE A 30 5.48 3.13 4.48
C ILE A 30 6.72 2.31 4.87
N ALA A 31 7.81 2.97 5.28
CA ALA A 31 9.01 2.29 5.75
C ALA A 31 8.73 1.45 7.00
N ASP A 32 7.93 1.98 7.93
CA ASP A 32 7.54 1.28 9.15
C ASP A 32 6.67 0.05 8.85
N LEU A 33 5.73 0.16 7.89
CA LEU A 33 4.92 -0.98 7.42
C LEU A 33 5.78 -2.07 6.78
N LEU A 34 6.70 -1.69 5.90
CA LEU A 34 7.62 -2.63 5.27
C LEU A 34 8.48 -3.36 6.31
N GLY A 35 8.93 -2.66 7.35
CA GLY A 35 9.61 -3.24 8.51
C GLY A 35 8.78 -4.30 9.24
N GLN A 36 7.48 -4.06 9.44
CA GLN A 36 6.57 -5.01 10.08
C GLN A 36 6.33 -6.28 9.25
N THR A 37 6.43 -6.18 7.93
CA THR A 37 6.25 -7.33 7.01
C THR A 37 7.51 -8.18 6.81
N GLY A 38 8.62 -7.86 7.49
CA GLY A 38 9.89 -8.58 7.33
C GLY A 38 10.71 -8.14 6.12
N HIS A 39 10.32 -7.04 5.46
CA HIS A 39 11.02 -6.46 4.30
C HIS A 39 11.48 -5.03 4.60
N PRO A 40 12.39 -4.81 5.57
CA PRO A 40 12.75 -3.47 6.00
C PRO A 40 13.39 -2.67 4.85
N ALA A 41 12.81 -1.51 4.54
CA ALA A 41 13.34 -0.56 3.58
C ALA A 41 13.45 0.82 4.21
N SER A 42 14.59 1.48 4.00
CA SER A 42 14.75 2.86 4.46
C SER A 42 13.92 3.82 3.60
N VAL A 43 13.55 4.98 4.15
CA VAL A 43 12.91 6.06 3.39
C VAL A 43 13.73 6.46 2.16
N SER A 44 15.07 6.47 2.26
CA SER A 44 15.96 6.75 1.14
C SER A 44 15.89 5.67 0.04
N THR A 45 15.71 4.41 0.42
CA THR A 45 15.48 3.31 -0.52
C THR A 45 14.15 3.48 -1.24
N ILE A 46 13.08 3.80 -0.50
CA ILE A 46 11.75 4.06 -1.07
C ILE A 46 11.80 5.24 -2.04
N ARG A 47 12.51 6.32 -1.70
CA ARG A 47 12.75 7.45 -2.63
C ARG A 47 13.46 7.03 -3.91
N ARG A 48 14.38 6.06 -3.83
CA ARG A 48 15.09 5.53 -5.00
C ARG A 48 14.13 4.75 -5.90
N TRP A 49 13.26 3.92 -5.34
CA TRP A 49 12.23 3.21 -6.10
C TRP A 49 11.27 4.19 -6.78
N ILE A 50 10.78 5.19 -6.04
CA ILE A 50 9.94 6.26 -6.57
C ILE A 50 10.62 6.96 -7.76
N ALA A 51 11.91 7.28 -7.65
CA ALA A 51 12.65 7.96 -8.71
C ALA A 51 12.92 7.05 -9.92
N ALA A 52 13.20 5.76 -9.69
CA ALA A 52 13.45 4.78 -10.74
C ALA A 52 12.18 4.52 -11.58
N ASP A 53 11.03 4.41 -10.92
CA ASP A 53 9.77 4.02 -11.56
C ASP A 53 8.90 5.25 -11.90
N GLY A 54 9.35 6.46 -11.56
CA GLY A 54 8.64 7.71 -11.82
C GLY A 54 7.32 7.84 -11.04
N LEU A 55 7.26 7.28 -9.83
CA LEU A 55 6.04 7.23 -9.04
C LEU A 55 5.58 8.64 -8.58
N PRO A 56 4.27 8.91 -8.59
CA PRO A 56 3.75 10.20 -8.15
C PRO A 56 3.99 10.41 -6.65
N THR A 57 4.46 11.61 -6.30
CA THR A 57 4.62 12.03 -4.91
C THR A 57 3.88 13.32 -4.63
N VAL A 58 3.24 13.39 -3.46
CA VAL A 58 2.49 14.56 -3.01
C VAL A 58 3.15 15.13 -1.77
N ARG A 59 3.45 16.43 -1.79
CA ARG A 59 3.94 17.16 -0.62
C ARG A 59 2.78 17.74 0.17
N ARG A 60 2.61 17.32 1.42
CA ARG A 60 1.60 17.91 2.32
C ARG A 60 2.26 18.44 3.59
N ARG A 61 1.70 19.52 4.13
CA ARG A 61 2.07 20.05 5.44
C ARG A 61 1.38 19.22 6.51
N SER A 62 2.15 18.67 7.44
CA SER A 62 1.64 18.00 8.63
C SER A 62 1.09 19.02 9.63
N ALA A 63 0.25 18.55 10.56
CA ALA A 63 -0.33 19.39 11.62
C ALA A 63 0.74 20.16 12.45
N GLY A 64 1.94 19.62 12.58
CA GLY A 64 3.08 20.28 13.23
C GLY A 64 3.91 21.23 12.35
N GLY A 65 3.41 21.63 11.17
CA GLY A 65 4.08 22.58 10.27
C GLY A 65 5.15 21.99 9.34
N TRP A 66 5.64 20.78 9.63
CA TRP A 66 6.63 20.08 8.81
C TRP A 66 6.04 19.55 7.50
N ARG A 67 6.79 19.63 6.40
CA ARG A 67 6.41 19.05 5.11
C ARG A 67 6.75 17.56 5.11
N LYS A 68 5.78 16.72 4.73
CA LYS A 68 5.98 15.29 4.49
C LYS A 68 5.71 14.98 3.02
N ASP A 69 6.52 14.09 2.47
CA ASP A 69 6.30 13.49 1.15
C ASP A 69 5.39 12.28 1.34
N TYR A 70 4.37 12.18 0.49
CA TYR A 70 3.40 11.10 0.46
C TYR A 70 3.51 10.38 -0.88
N ALA A 71 3.36 9.05 -0.86
CA ALA A 71 3.29 8.21 -2.05
C ALA A 71 2.23 7.13 -1.83
N SER A 72 1.69 6.56 -2.91
CA SER A 72 0.79 5.42 -2.82
C SER A 72 1.55 4.23 -2.25
N VAL A 73 1.00 3.58 -1.21
CA VAL A 73 1.62 2.37 -0.64
C VAL A 73 1.63 1.25 -1.66
N SER A 74 0.58 1.13 -2.47
CA SER A 74 0.43 0.12 -3.51
C SER A 74 1.51 0.28 -4.57
N ASP A 75 1.74 1.51 -5.05
CA ASP A 75 2.80 1.79 -6.02
C ASP A 75 4.18 1.45 -5.44
N VAL A 76 4.45 1.79 -4.18
CA VAL A 76 5.71 1.43 -3.52
C VAL A 76 5.87 -0.08 -3.34
N LEU A 77 4.78 -0.81 -3.05
CA LEU A 77 4.81 -2.27 -2.94
C LEU A 77 5.06 -2.95 -4.28
N LEU A 78 4.51 -2.42 -5.38
CA LEU A 78 4.80 -2.89 -6.73
C LEU A 78 6.26 -2.64 -7.10
N ALA A 79 6.79 -1.45 -6.83
CA ALA A 79 8.19 -1.13 -7.04
C ALA A 79 9.13 -2.00 -6.19
N HIS A 80 8.76 -2.29 -4.93
CA HIS A 80 9.48 -3.23 -4.08
C HIS A 80 9.48 -4.63 -4.68
N ARG A 81 8.33 -5.15 -5.13
CA ARG A 81 8.23 -6.45 -5.80
C ARG A 81 9.17 -6.52 -7.00
N ASP A 82 9.12 -5.52 -7.86
CA ASP A 82 9.93 -5.50 -9.09
C ASP A 82 11.43 -5.42 -8.76
N TRP A 83 11.80 -4.67 -7.71
CA TRP A 83 13.16 -4.64 -7.18
C TRP A 83 13.62 -5.99 -6.60
N VAL A 84 12.77 -6.68 -5.84
CA VAL A 84 13.07 -8.02 -5.30
C VAL A 84 13.23 -9.02 -6.45
N CYS A 85 12.33 -9.00 -7.44
CA CYS A 85 12.44 -9.84 -8.61
C CYS A 85 13.74 -9.57 -9.38
N ALA A 86 14.09 -8.30 -9.62
CA ALA A 86 15.35 -7.94 -10.28
C ALA A 86 16.59 -8.40 -9.49
N LYS A 87 16.53 -8.38 -8.15
CA LYS A 87 17.58 -8.88 -7.27
C LYS A 87 17.69 -10.41 -7.21
N GLY A 88 16.56 -11.12 -7.30
CA GLY A 88 16.51 -12.59 -7.23
C GLY A 88 17.06 -13.30 -8.48
N PHE A 89 17.35 -12.57 -9.56
CA PHE A 89 18.04 -13.09 -10.75
C PHE A 89 19.56 -12.95 -10.70
N ASP A 90 20.11 -12.39 -9.62
CA ASP A 90 21.54 -12.09 -9.45
C ASP A 90 22.20 -12.93 -8.33
N GLU A 91 21.74 -14.18 -8.15
CA GLU A 91 22.36 -15.15 -7.26
C GLU A 91 23.00 -16.28 -8.11
N PRO A 92 24.34 -16.48 -8.05
CA PRO A 92 25.06 -17.49 -8.84
C PRO A 92 24.79 -18.94 -8.42
#